data_AF-A0A365D2Q4-F1
#
_entry.id   AF-A0A365D2Q4-F1
#
_cell.length_a   1.000
_cell.length_b   1.000
_cell.length_c   1.000
_cell.angle_alpha   90.00
_cell.angle_beta   90.00
_cell.angle_gamma   90.00
#
_symmetry.space_group_name_H-M   'P 1'
#
loop_
_entity.id
_entity.type
_entity.pdbx_description
1 polymer ?
#
loop_
_entity_poly.entity_id
_entity_poly.type
_entity_poly.pdbx_seq_one_letter_code
_entity_poly.pdbx_strand_id
1 'polypeptide(L)'
;MSLTTAALPAVPLTAIIGWSGLFIHNLAELPGQSLLSPESFIPLLVTAILVAGWFTPIRHAATLAMLGWGLLHFFGGGLISVLPLPFLPFLPEQTLSHYCSTLFTPWPSCRSS
;
A
#
# COMPACT_ATOMS: atom_id res chain seq x y z
N MET A 1 -22.80 29.82 16.20
CA MET A 1 -22.15 30.37 14.99
C MET A 1 -21.38 29.23 14.36
N SER A 2 -21.82 28.79 13.18
CA SER A 2 -21.39 27.58 12.49
C SER A 2 -19.99 27.77 11.90
N LEU A 3 -19.00 27.00 12.36
CA LEU A 3 -17.77 26.76 11.60
C LEU A 3 -18.02 25.57 10.68
N THR A 4 -18.83 25.77 9.66
CA THR A 4 -18.82 24.93 8.47
C THR A 4 -17.55 25.28 7.69
N THR A 5 -16.40 24.84 8.20
CA THR A 5 -15.29 24.52 7.31
C THR A 5 -15.84 23.44 6.38
N ALA A 6 -15.87 23.73 5.07
CA ALA A 6 -16.02 22.68 4.09
C ALA A 6 -14.90 21.68 4.40
N ALA A 7 -15.23 20.60 5.11
CA ALA A 7 -14.27 19.56 5.41
C ALA A 7 -13.80 19.08 4.05
N LEU A 8 -12.54 19.37 3.72
CA LEU A 8 -11.88 18.79 2.55
C LEU A 8 -12.27 17.31 2.51
N PRO A 9 -12.53 16.73 1.31
CA PRO A 9 -12.89 15.33 1.18
C PRO A 9 -11.64 14.49 1.51
N ALA A 10 -11.22 14.51 2.77
CA ALA A 10 -9.95 14.02 3.26
C ALA A 10 -9.91 12.51 3.16
N VAL A 11 -11.05 11.85 3.42
CA VAL A 11 -11.20 10.40 3.31
C VAL A 11 -10.94 9.89 1.89
N PRO A 12 -11.63 10.38 0.83
CA PRO A 12 -11.31 9.93 -0.52
C PRO A 12 -9.93 10.44 -0.98
N LEU A 13 -9.46 11.61 -0.52
CA LEU A 13 -8.12 12.08 -0.85
C LEU A 13 -7.03 11.15 -0.30
N THR A 14 -7.13 10.72 0.96
CA THR A 14 -6.16 9.79 1.54
C THR A 14 -6.26 8.41 0.91
N ALA A 15 -7.45 7.97 0.49
CA ALA A 15 -7.61 6.73 -0.29
C ALA A 15 -6.89 6.81 -1.65
N ILE A 16 -7.01 7.94 -2.37
CA ILE A 16 -6.30 8.17 -3.64
C ILE A 16 -4.78 8.20 -3.43
N ILE A 17 -4.32 8.85 -2.36
CA ILE A 17 -2.90 8.88 -2.00
C ILE A 17 -2.41 7.47 -1.66
N GLY A 18 -3.19 6.70 -0.90
CA GLY A 18 -2.87 5.32 -0.54
C GLY A 18 -2.73 4.41 -1.76
N TRP A 19 -3.67 4.48 -2.70
CA TRP A 19 -3.57 3.74 -3.97
C TRP A 19 -2.36 4.20 -4.79
N SER A 20 -2.09 5.51 -4.87
CA SER A 20 -0.91 6.03 -5.58
C SER A 20 0.39 5.47 -5.02
N GLY A 21 0.50 5.37 -3.69
CA GLY A 21 1.63 4.76 -3.01
C GLY A 21 1.79 3.28 -3.37
N LEU A 22 0.70 2.52 -3.39
CA LEU A 22 0.69 1.11 -3.82
C LEU A 22 1.13 0.97 -5.29
N PHE A 23 0.64 1.83 -6.18
CA PHE A 23 1.02 1.81 -7.58
C PHE A 23 2.52 2.08 -7.79
N ILE A 24 3.06 3.08 -7.08
CA ILE A 24 4.50 3.38 -7.09
C ILE A 24 5.32 2.21 -6.53
N HIS A 25 4.84 1.57 -5.46
CA HIS A 25 5.48 0.38 -4.89
C HIS A 25 5.54 -0.76 -5.90
N ASN A 26 4.43 -1.05 -6.59
CA ASN A 26 4.38 -2.08 -7.63
C ASN A 26 5.30 -1.76 -8.81
N LEU A 27 5.41 -0.48 -9.21
CA LEU A 27 6.34 -0.06 -10.27
C LEU A 27 7.81 -0.28 -9.89
N ALA A 28 8.15 -0.13 -8.60
CA ALA A 28 9.51 -0.33 -8.10
C ALA A 28 9.88 -1.82 -7.99
N GLU A 29 8.91 -2.67 -7.61
CA GLU A 29 9.13 -4.09 -7.37
C GLU A 29 9.01 -4.95 -8.64
N LEU A 30 8.04 -4.65 -9.52
CA LEU A 30 7.67 -5.50 -10.63
C LEU A 30 7.98 -4.82 -11.98
N PRO A 31 8.91 -5.36 -12.79
CA PRO A 31 9.24 -4.79 -14.09
C PRO A 31 8.06 -4.92 -15.06
N GLY A 32 7.77 -3.84 -15.81
CA GLY A 32 6.70 -3.82 -16.81
C GLY A 32 5.29 -3.58 -16.26
N GLN A 33 5.17 -3.16 -15.00
CA GLN A 33 3.88 -2.76 -14.42
C GLN A 33 3.27 -1.55 -15.15
N SER A 34 1.95 -1.60 -15.30
CA SER A 34 1.14 -0.57 -15.93
C SER A 34 -0.19 -0.41 -15.19
N LEU A 35 -0.97 0.62 -15.53
CA LEU A 35 -2.31 0.81 -14.96
C LEU A 35 -3.28 -0.33 -15.28
N LEU A 36 -3.02 -1.10 -16.35
CA LEU A 36 -3.87 -2.21 -16.79
C LEU A 36 -3.42 -3.56 -16.22
N SER A 37 -2.24 -3.61 -15.61
CA SER A 37 -1.77 -4.82 -14.94
C SER A 37 -2.71 -5.15 -13.78
N PRO A 38 -3.11 -6.41 -13.58
CA PRO A 38 -4.09 -6.79 -12.56
C PRO A 38 -3.77 -6.26 -11.16
N GLU A 39 -2.48 -6.24 -10.81
CA GLU A 39 -1.93 -5.83 -9.52
C GLU A 39 -2.12 -4.32 -9.25
N SER A 40 -2.31 -3.53 -10.31
CA SER A 40 -2.52 -2.09 -10.25
C SER A 40 -3.97 -1.70 -10.56
N PHE A 41 -4.59 -2.40 -11.52
CA PHE A 41 -5.94 -2.15 -11.99
C PHE A 41 -7.02 -2.56 -10.99
N ILE A 42 -6.90 -3.74 -10.36
CA ILE A 42 -7.89 -4.21 -9.39
C ILE A 42 -7.93 -3.26 -8.18
N PRO A 43 -6.80 -2.87 -7.57
CA PRO A 43 -6.83 -1.88 -6.50
C PRO A 43 -7.31 -0.50 -6.93
N LEU A 44 -7.04 -0.09 -8.17
CA LEU A 44 -7.56 1.17 -8.72
C LEU A 44 -9.09 1.13 -8.78
N LEU A 45 -9.66 0.05 -9.32
CA LEU A 45 -11.10 -0.09 -9.49
C LEU A 45 -11.82 -0.11 -8.14
N VAL A 46 -11.32 -0.90 -7.18
CA VAL A 46 -11.89 -0.94 -5.82
C VAL A 46 -11.83 0.43 -5.17
N THR A 47 -10.68 1.11 -5.23
CA THR A 47 -10.53 2.46 -4.66
C THR A 47 -11.48 3.45 -5.33
N ALA A 48 -11.62 3.41 -6.66
CA ALA A 48 -12.51 4.29 -7.41
C ALA A 48 -13.99 4.08 -7.04
N ILE A 49 -14.43 2.82 -6.90
CA ILE A 49 -15.81 2.49 -6.48
C ILE A 49 -16.07 3.01 -5.07
N LEU A 50 -15.14 2.82 -4.14
CA LEU A 50 -15.28 3.31 -2.77
C LEU A 50 -15.33 4.84 -2.73
N VAL A 51 -14.46 5.52 -3.50
CA VAL A 51 -14.45 6.98 -3.63
C VAL A 51 -15.75 7.50 -4.20
N ALA A 52 -16.27 6.88 -5.27
CA ALA A 52 -17.55 7.24 -5.85
C ALA A 52 -18.69 7.02 -4.85
N GLY A 53 -18.71 5.88 -4.14
CA GLY A 53 -19.68 5.57 -3.10
C GLY A 53 -19.68 6.57 -1.95
N TRP A 54 -18.54 7.19 -1.66
CA TRP A 54 -18.43 8.21 -0.61
C TRP A 54 -19.26 9.47 -0.88
N PHE A 55 -19.51 9.81 -2.15
CA PHE A 55 -20.34 10.95 -2.56
C PHE A 55 -21.85 10.65 -2.56
N THR A 56 -22.25 9.48 -2.06
CA THR A 56 -23.64 9.03 -2.02
C THR A 56 -24.12 8.87 -0.56
N PRO A 57 -25.40 8.53 -0.30
CA PRO A 57 -25.90 8.30 1.06
C PRO A 57 -25.15 7.20 1.85
N ILE A 58 -24.41 6.32 1.17
CA ILE A 58 -23.62 5.25 1.81
C ILE A 58 -22.23 5.70 2.29
N ARG A 59 -21.97 7.01 2.38
CA ARG A 59 -20.67 7.59 2.76
C ARG A 59 -19.99 6.96 3.99
N HIS A 60 -20.77 6.60 5.01
CA HIS A 60 -20.24 6.01 6.24
C HIS A 60 -19.75 4.58 5.99
N ALA A 61 -20.53 3.78 5.26
CA ALA A 61 -20.11 2.45 4.84
C ALA A 61 -18.87 2.53 3.91
N ALA A 62 -18.86 3.47 2.97
CA ALA A 62 -17.70 3.72 2.10
C ALA A 62 -16.45 4.10 2.90
N THR A 63 -16.58 4.93 3.94
CA THR A 63 -15.46 5.31 4.83
C THR A 63 -14.90 4.10 5.57
N LEU A 64 -15.76 3.26 6.15
CA LEU A 64 -15.33 2.03 6.84
C LEU A 64 -14.69 1.03 5.87
N ALA A 65 -15.24 0.90 4.66
CA ALA A 65 -14.69 0.04 3.62
C ALA A 65 -13.32 0.54 3.13
N MET A 66 -13.12 1.85 2.96
CA MET A 66 -11.81 2.42 2.64
C MET A 66 -10.79 2.19 3.76
N LEU A 67 -11.21 2.32 5.02
CA LEU A 67 -10.35 2.03 6.16
C LEU A 67 -9.95 0.54 6.15
N GLY A 68 -10.90 -0.37 6.01
CA GLY A 68 -10.63 -1.80 5.91
C GLY A 68 -9.73 -2.15 4.73
N TRP A 69 -9.97 -1.53 3.58
CA TRP A 69 -9.15 -1.68 2.37
C TRP A 69 -7.70 -1.21 2.59
N GLY A 70 -7.51 -0.04 3.22
CA GLY A 70 -6.20 0.48 3.56
C GLY A 70 -5.47 -0.40 4.57
N LEU A 71 -6.16 -0.87 5.62
CA LEU A 71 -5.58 -1.80 6.60
C LEU A 71 -5.18 -3.12 5.95
N LEU A 72 -5.97 -3.65 5.01
CA LEU A 72 -5.63 -4.87 4.28
C LEU A 72 -4.30 -4.71 3.52
N HIS A 73 -4.09 -3.59 2.82
CA HIS A 73 -2.85 -3.33 2.08
C HIS A 73 -1.68 -3.03 3.02
N PHE A 74 -1.94 -2.31 4.11
CA PHE A 74 -0.92 -2.04 5.11
C PHE A 74 -0.43 -3.33 5.78
N PHE A 75 -1.33 -4.16 6.27
CA PHE A 75 -0.96 -5.39 6.96
C PHE A 75 -0.48 -6.47 5.99
N GLY A 76 -1.23 -6.77 4.93
CA GLY A 76 -0.90 -7.82 3.98
C GLY A 76 0.30 -7.48 3.10
N GLY A 77 0.33 -6.25 2.56
CA GLY A 77 1.34 -5.82 1.60
C GLY A 77 2.57 -5.16 2.22
N GLY A 78 2.43 -4.42 3.32
CA GLY A 78 3.53 -3.63 3.90
C GLY A 78 4.14 -4.21 5.18
N LEU A 79 3.32 -4.68 6.11
CA LEU A 79 3.79 -5.16 7.41
C LEU A 79 4.25 -6.61 7.34
N ILE A 80 3.39 -7.50 6.84
CA ILE A 80 3.68 -8.94 6.78
C ILE A 80 4.82 -9.25 5.82
N SER A 81 4.93 -8.52 4.71
CA SER A 81 6.00 -8.69 3.72
C SER A 81 7.38 -8.26 4.19
N VAL A 82 7.47 -7.42 5.23
CA VAL A 82 8.74 -6.86 5.73
C VAL A 82 9.10 -7.43 7.10
N LEU A 83 8.18 -8.08 7.81
CA LEU A 83 8.54 -8.77 9.05
C LEU A 83 9.21 -10.12 8.74
N PRO A 84 10.34 -10.45 9.40
CA PRO A 84 11.01 -11.74 9.28
C PRO A 84 10.19 -12.85 9.96
N LEU A 85 9.08 -13.24 9.33
CA LEU A 85 8.18 -14.29 9.80
C LEU A 85 8.64 -15.63 9.18
N PRO A 86 9.32 -16.51 9.94
CA PRO A 86 9.99 -17.70 9.41
C PRO A 86 9.02 -18.77 8.85
N PHE A 87 7.72 -18.62 9.10
CA PHE A 87 6.69 -19.51 8.58
C PHE A 87 6.11 -19.05 7.23
N LEU A 88 6.51 -17.88 6.72
CA LEU A 88 6.08 -17.37 5.41
C LEU A 88 7.16 -17.66 4.35
N PRO A 89 6.77 -18.07 3.13
CA PRO A 89 7.70 -18.53 2.09
C PRO A 89 8.36 -17.36 1.35
N PHE A 90 9.03 -16.47 2.08
CA PHE A 90 9.78 -15.36 1.47
C PHE A 90 11.07 -15.87 0.83
N LEU A 91 11.34 -15.42 -0.40
CA LEU A 91 12.57 -15.69 -1.14
C LEU A 91 13.19 -14.34 -1.54
N PRO A 92 14.40 -13.99 -1.06
CA PRO A 92 15.24 -14.74 -0.11
C PRO A 92 14.66 -14.79 1.31
N GLU A 93 15.13 -15.75 2.12
CA GLU A 93 14.71 -15.93 3.51
C GLU A 93 15.01 -14.68 4.36
N GLN A 94 13.97 -14.08 4.93
CA GLN A 94 14.07 -12.91 5.79
C GLN A 94 14.52 -13.33 7.20
N THR A 95 15.84 -13.41 7.41
CA THR A 95 16.44 -13.71 8.73
C THR A 95 16.85 -12.44 9.48
N LEU A 96 16.97 -12.47 10.81
CA LEU A 96 17.48 -11.33 11.59
C LEU A 96 18.88 -10.87 11.13
N SER A 97 19.72 -11.82 10.68
CA SER A 97 21.04 -11.51 10.11
C SER A 97 20.95 -10.68 8.82
N HIS A 98 19.90 -10.87 8.01
CA HIS A 98 19.66 -10.08 6.80
C HIS A 98 19.48 -8.59 7.15
N TYR A 99 18.65 -8.28 8.15
CA TYR A 99 18.40 -6.91 8.60
C TYR A 99 19.59 -6.27 9.34
N CYS A 100 20.33 -7.04 10.14
CA CYS A 100 21.51 -6.52 10.83
C CYS A 100 22.64 -6.14 9.86
N SER A 101 22.77 -6.83 8.72
CA SER A 101 23.76 -6.49 7.70
C SER A 101 23.52 -5.11 7.06
N THR A 102 22.25 -4.72 6.90
CA THR A 102 21.84 -3.42 6.33
C THR A 102 22.14 -2.24 7.26
N LEU A 103 22.15 -2.46 8.58
CA LEU A 103 22.38 -1.40 9.56
C LEU A 103 23.87 -1.09 9.77
N PHE A 104 24.77 -2.01 9.44
CA PHE A 104 26.18 -1.96 9.87
C PHE A 104 27.22 -1.98 8.74
N THR A 105 26.82 -1.94 7.46
CA THR A 105 27.77 -1.90 6.33
C THR A 105 27.51 -0.73 5.38
N PRO A 106 28.50 0.14 5.09
CA PRO A 106 28.45 0.97 3.89
C PRO A 106 28.73 0.03 2.69
N TRP A 107 27.79 -0.03 1.76
CA TRP A 107 27.83 -0.94 0.60
C TRP A 107 28.86 -0.50 -0.46
N PRO A 108 29.85 -1.35 -0.79
CA PRO A 108 30.20 -1.52 -2.20
C PRO A 108 30.45 -2.99 -2.64
N SER A 109 30.18 -4.00 -1.81
CA SER A 109 30.81 -5.33 -2.01
C SER A 109 30.04 -6.40 -2.80
N CYS A 110 28.75 -6.26 -3.16
CA CYS A 110 28.10 -7.26 -4.04
C CYS A 110 28.25 -6.89 -5.53
N ARG A 111 29.50 -6.85 -6.00
CA ARG A 111 29.83 -6.97 -7.42
C ARG A 111 30.95 -8.00 -7.58
N SER A 112 30.59 -9.26 -7.68
CA SER A 112 31.23 -10.33 -8.44
C SER A 112 30.46 -11.61 -8.10
N SER A 113 29.71 -12.14 -9.06
CA SER A 113 30.13 -13.22 -9.97
C SER A 113 30.02 -14.58 -9.30
#